data_AF-A0A365H3V5-F1
#
_entry.id   AF-A0A365H3V5-F1
#
_cell.length_a   1.000
_cell.length_b   1.000
_cell.length_c   1.000
_cell.angle_alpha   90.00
_cell.angle_beta   90.00
_cell.angle_gamma   90.00
#
_symmetry.space_group_name_H-M   'P 1'
#
loop_
_entity.id
_entity.type
_entity.pdbx_description
1 polymer ?
#
loop_
_entity_poly.entity_id
_entity_poly.type
_entity_poly.pdbx_seq_one_letter_code
_entity_poly.pdbx_strand_id
1 'polypeptide(L)'
;MRTKSRQIITATAVAAFLAVPAAAAHADGPKPVPQSSSKRPVGDTVLLSKGEKAAPRSFTCDGVGHNDTRWWGNCRVHSGYARAVTQCSNGWRYGAWVGVGYWRFGGDCHGHRLLGYGVQTSP
;
A
#
# COMPACT_ATOMS: atom_id res chain seq x y z
N MET A 1 4.32 7.11 -75.93
CA MET A 1 3.20 7.15 -74.96
C MET A 1 3.31 8.47 -74.18
N ARG A 2 2.87 9.62 -74.70
CA ARG A 2 1.56 10.30 -74.56
C ARG A 2 0.99 10.47 -73.13
N THR A 3 1.46 11.54 -72.48
CA THR A 3 0.75 12.70 -71.86
C THR A 3 -0.51 12.56 -70.99
N LYS A 4 -0.53 13.46 -69.97
CA LYS A 4 -1.65 14.14 -69.26
C LYS A 4 -2.32 13.36 -68.12
N SER A 5 -2.17 13.80 -66.86
CA SER A 5 -2.81 14.96 -66.21
C SER A 5 -4.32 14.80 -66.07
N ARG A 6 -4.79 14.70 -64.82
CA ARG A 6 -6.05 15.27 -64.32
C ARG A 6 -6.09 15.20 -62.79
N GLN A 7 -6.15 16.39 -62.21
CA GLN A 7 -6.57 16.62 -60.83
C GLN A 7 -8.04 16.22 -60.65
N ILE A 8 -8.40 15.74 -59.45
CA ILE A 8 -9.75 15.88 -58.91
C ILE A 8 -9.62 16.42 -57.49
N ILE A 9 -10.18 17.62 -57.33
CA ILE A 9 -10.41 18.38 -56.11
C ILE A 9 -11.76 17.92 -55.55
N THR A 10 -11.84 17.53 -54.27
CA THR A 10 -13.06 17.51 -53.42
C THR A 10 -12.68 16.81 -52.11
N ALA A 11 -13.15 17.16 -50.92
CA ALA A 11 -14.00 18.22 -50.42
C ALA A 11 -13.64 18.37 -48.94
N THR A 12 -13.80 19.59 -48.45
CA THR A 12 -13.62 20.01 -47.06
C THR A 12 -14.50 19.18 -46.11
N ALA A 13 -13.91 18.55 -45.10
CA ALA A 13 -14.62 18.08 -43.92
C ALA A 13 -14.00 18.74 -42.68
N VAL A 14 -14.60 19.86 -42.28
CA VAL A 14 -14.34 20.52 -41.00
C VAL A 14 -14.91 19.60 -39.91
N ALA A 15 -14.06 18.77 -39.30
CA ALA A 15 -14.38 18.11 -38.05
C ALA A 15 -13.84 18.98 -36.91
N ALA A 16 -14.75 19.66 -36.23
CA ALA A 16 -14.49 20.41 -35.02
C ALA A 16 -13.82 19.51 -33.98
N PHE A 17 -12.54 19.77 -33.71
CA PHE A 17 -11.88 19.26 -32.52
C PHE A 17 -12.51 19.94 -31.31
N LEU A 18 -13.40 19.21 -30.63
CA LEU A 18 -13.83 19.54 -29.28
C LEU A 18 -12.58 19.53 -28.38
N ALA A 19 -12.18 20.72 -27.96
CA ALA A 19 -11.13 20.93 -26.99
C ALA A 19 -11.56 20.39 -25.62
N VAL A 20 -10.91 19.33 -25.15
CA VAL A 20 -10.93 18.84 -23.76
C VAL A 20 -9.61 18.09 -23.53
N PRO A 21 -8.86 18.22 -22.42
CA PRO A 21 -9.05 19.03 -21.21
C PRO A 21 -7.80 19.86 -20.80
N ALA A 22 -8.00 20.97 -20.11
CA ALA A 22 -6.99 21.52 -19.20
C ALA A 22 -7.69 21.99 -17.92
N ALA A 23 -8.42 21.08 -17.28
CA ALA A 23 -8.84 21.29 -15.91
C ALA A 23 -7.62 21.03 -15.02
N ALA A 24 -6.94 22.10 -14.64
CA ALA A 24 -6.07 22.14 -13.48
C ALA A 24 -6.91 21.78 -12.25
N ALA A 25 -6.95 20.49 -11.91
CA ALA A 25 -7.39 20.06 -10.60
C ALA A 25 -6.15 20.03 -9.71
N HIS A 26 -6.09 21.01 -8.80
CA HIS A 26 -5.16 21.03 -7.69
C HIS A 26 -5.14 19.65 -7.03
N ALA A 27 -3.93 19.09 -6.91
CA ALA A 27 -3.70 17.99 -5.98
C ALA A 27 -3.94 18.53 -4.57
N ASP A 28 -5.19 18.48 -4.10
CA ASP A 28 -5.49 18.37 -2.67
C ASP A 28 -4.74 17.12 -2.20
N GLY A 29 -3.54 17.32 -1.66
CA GLY A 29 -2.86 16.30 -0.89
C GLY A 29 -3.81 15.77 0.18
N PRO A 30 -3.71 14.49 0.57
CA PRO A 30 -4.60 13.92 1.57
C PRO A 30 -4.55 14.78 2.84
N LYS A 31 -5.66 15.48 3.12
CA LYS A 31 -5.85 16.24 4.36
C LYS A 31 -5.66 15.27 5.53
N PRO A 32 -4.86 15.60 6.56
CA PRO A 32 -4.80 14.81 7.77
C PRO A 32 -6.20 14.79 8.38
N VAL A 33 -6.88 13.65 8.30
CA VAL A 33 -8.09 13.42 9.09
C VAL A 33 -7.67 13.24 10.54
N PRO A 34 -8.16 14.06 11.49
CA PRO A 34 -7.93 13.81 12.89
C PRO A 34 -8.76 12.59 13.30
N GLN A 35 -8.12 11.41 13.36
CA GLN A 35 -8.76 10.23 13.92
C GLN A 35 -8.43 10.14 15.41
N SER A 36 -9.48 10.45 16.19
CA SER A 36 -9.58 10.31 17.64
C SER A 36 -8.89 9.06 18.17
N SER A 37 -8.05 9.30 19.17
CA SER A 37 -7.53 8.36 20.14
C SER A 37 -8.56 7.30 20.54
N SER A 38 -8.22 6.03 20.37
CA SER A 38 -8.72 4.97 21.26
C SER A 38 -7.53 4.18 21.77
N LYS A 39 -7.05 4.63 22.93
CA LYS A 39 -6.06 3.98 23.76
C LYS A 39 -6.76 2.80 24.43
N ARG A 40 -6.63 1.59 23.87
CA ARG A 40 -6.89 0.36 24.62
C ARG A 40 -6.04 -0.80 24.11
N PRO A 41 -5.28 -1.49 24.99
CA PRO A 41 -4.53 -2.67 24.63
C PRO A 41 -5.51 -3.83 24.50
N VAL A 42 -5.67 -4.37 23.30
CA VAL A 42 -6.41 -5.61 23.08
C VAL A 42 -5.38 -6.74 23.11
N GLY A 43 -5.52 -7.60 24.11
CA GLY A 43 -4.64 -8.73 24.35
C GLY A 43 -4.70 -9.81 23.26
N ASP A 44 -3.61 -10.56 23.23
CA ASP A 44 -3.44 -11.92 22.70
C ASP A 44 -3.50 -12.14 21.18
N THR A 45 -2.45 -11.66 20.50
CA THR A 45 -1.48 -12.58 19.88
C THR A 45 -0.11 -11.89 19.83
N VAL A 46 0.73 -12.22 20.80
CA VAL A 46 2.12 -11.80 20.86
C VAL A 46 2.96 -12.77 20.03
N LEU A 47 3.37 -12.36 18.83
CA LEU A 47 4.64 -12.80 18.24
C LEU A 47 5.73 -11.78 18.59
N LEU A 48 5.89 -11.49 19.88
CA LEU A 48 7.11 -10.86 20.42
C LEU A 48 8.02 -12.01 20.86
N SER A 49 9.00 -12.36 20.03
CA SER A 49 10.07 -13.28 20.40
C SER A 49 10.77 -12.76 21.67
N LYS A 50 10.81 -13.63 22.67
CA LYS A 50 11.42 -13.39 23.98
C LYS A 50 12.92 -13.16 23.84
N GLY A 51 13.31 -11.89 23.96
CA GLY A 51 14.56 -11.47 24.58
C GLY A 51 15.77 -11.33 23.66
N GLU A 52 16.06 -10.10 23.24
CA GLU A 52 17.41 -9.67 22.88
C GLU A 52 17.55 -8.18 23.20
N LYS A 53 18.47 -7.85 24.13
CA LYS A 53 18.86 -6.47 24.45
C LYS A 53 19.68 -5.90 23.29
N ALA A 54 19.01 -5.32 22.31
CA ALA A 54 19.59 -4.37 21.35
C ALA A 54 18.74 -3.09 21.44
N ALA A 55 19.35 -1.91 21.26
CA ALA A 55 18.70 -0.59 21.35
C ALA A 55 17.24 -0.64 20.87
N PRO A 56 16.26 -0.11 21.62
CA PRO A 56 14.87 -0.53 21.51
C PRO A 56 14.44 -0.42 20.06
N ARG A 57 14.36 -1.55 19.36
CA ARG A 57 13.83 -1.62 17.99
C ARG A 57 12.35 -1.38 18.15
N SER A 58 11.94 -0.15 17.86
CA SER A 58 10.66 0.37 18.29
C SER A 58 9.84 0.74 17.08
N PHE A 59 8.58 0.31 17.11
CA PHE A 59 7.60 0.63 16.12
C PHE A 59 6.27 0.90 16.82
N THR A 60 5.38 1.59 16.15
CA THR A 60 4.00 1.78 16.58
C THR A 60 3.12 1.55 15.37
N CYS A 61 2.06 0.75 15.54
CA CYS A 61 1.08 0.55 14.49
C CYS A 61 -0.27 1.12 14.89
N ASP A 62 -0.96 1.69 13.92
CA ASP A 62 -2.31 2.22 13.98
C ASP A 62 -3.16 1.65 12.83
N GLY A 63 -4.47 1.75 12.97
CA GLY A 63 -5.40 1.27 11.94
C GLY A 63 -5.24 -0.21 11.60
N VAL A 64 -4.85 -1.03 12.58
CA VAL A 64 -4.66 -2.47 12.38
C VAL A 64 -6.02 -3.14 12.22
N GLY A 65 -6.20 -3.84 11.11
CA GLY A 65 -7.42 -4.59 10.79
C GLY A 65 -7.10 -5.91 10.11
N HIS A 66 -8.07 -6.82 10.11
CA HIS A 66 -7.95 -8.11 9.46
C HIS A 66 -9.32 -8.65 9.04
N ASN A 67 -9.30 -9.66 8.17
CA ASN A 67 -10.40 -10.54 7.85
C ASN A 67 -9.89 -12.00 7.81
N ASP A 68 -10.70 -12.93 7.33
CA ASP A 68 -10.37 -14.36 7.33
C ASP A 68 -9.13 -14.75 6.51
N THR A 69 -8.63 -13.86 5.64
CA THR A 69 -7.53 -14.17 4.72
C THR A 69 -6.45 -13.09 4.67
N ARG A 70 -6.68 -11.91 5.23
CA ARG A 70 -5.80 -10.73 5.08
C ARG A 70 -5.74 -9.91 6.35
N TRP A 71 -4.63 -9.20 6.53
CA TRP A 71 -4.51 -8.16 7.54
C TRP A 71 -3.76 -6.95 6.98
N TRP A 72 -3.94 -5.82 7.64
CA TRP A 72 -3.27 -4.56 7.31
C TRP A 72 -3.06 -3.74 8.58
N GLY A 73 -2.14 -2.80 8.52
CA GLY A 73 -1.90 -1.80 9.54
C GLY A 73 -0.93 -0.75 9.01
N ASN A 74 -1.04 0.48 9.51
CA ASN A 74 -0.03 1.48 9.23
C ASN A 74 0.94 1.51 10.40
N CYS A 75 2.24 1.38 10.12
CA CYS A 75 3.26 1.26 11.14
C CYS A 75 4.33 2.32 10.94
N ARG A 76 4.63 3.07 12.00
CA ARG A 76 5.81 3.90 12.11
C ARG A 76 6.93 3.12 12.77
N VAL A 77 8.03 2.91 12.05
CA VAL A 77 9.28 2.38 12.59
C VAL A 77 10.10 3.56 13.09
N HIS A 78 10.34 3.62 14.40
CA HIS A 78 11.12 4.69 15.03
C HIS A 78 12.61 4.37 15.06
N SER A 79 12.96 3.07 15.07
CA SER A 79 14.35 2.60 15.11
C SER A 79 14.49 1.17 14.58
N GLY A 80 15.64 0.90 13.95
CA GLY A 80 15.97 -0.43 13.40
C GLY A 80 15.25 -0.74 12.09
N TYR A 81 14.95 -2.02 11.90
CA TYR A 81 14.21 -2.53 10.76
C TYR A 81 12.99 -3.30 11.25
N ALA A 82 11.92 -3.30 10.46
CA ALA A 82 10.73 -4.07 10.72
C ALA A 82 10.22 -4.72 9.43
N ARG A 83 9.53 -5.85 9.54
CA ARG A 83 8.78 -6.46 8.44
C ARG A 83 7.43 -6.98 8.88
N ALA A 84 6.48 -7.03 7.96
CA ALA A 84 5.21 -7.68 8.18
C ALA A 84 5.38 -9.20 8.22
N VAL A 85 4.67 -9.87 9.13
CA VAL A 85 4.62 -11.34 9.22
C VAL A 85 3.18 -11.78 9.18
N THR A 86 2.91 -12.82 8.40
CA THR A 86 1.56 -13.37 8.20
C THR A 86 1.64 -14.88 8.30
N GLN A 87 0.91 -15.46 9.24
CA GLN A 87 0.74 -16.90 9.38
C GLN A 87 -0.58 -17.30 8.73
N CYS A 88 -0.48 -18.09 7.68
CA CYS A 88 -1.62 -18.64 6.95
C CYS A 88 -1.74 -20.14 7.23
N SER A 89 -2.91 -20.73 6.98
CA SER A 89 -3.11 -22.18 7.16
C SER A 89 -2.25 -23.06 6.25
N ASN A 90 -1.69 -22.49 5.19
CA ASN A 90 -0.74 -23.15 4.29
C ASN A 90 0.73 -22.75 4.53
N GLY A 91 1.04 -21.96 5.56
CA GLY A 91 2.41 -21.58 5.91
C GLY A 91 2.60 -20.10 6.23
N TRP A 92 3.86 -19.71 6.40
CA TRP A 92 4.24 -18.34 6.76
C TRP A 92 4.59 -17.50 5.53
N ARG A 93 4.25 -16.22 5.60
CA ARG A 93 4.59 -15.21 4.59
C ARG A 93 5.21 -14.00 5.29
N TYR A 94 6.27 -13.48 4.69
CA TYR A 94 7.05 -12.38 5.23
C TYR A 94 7.08 -11.23 4.23
N GLY A 95 6.82 -10.03 4.71
CA GLY A 95 7.05 -8.80 3.96
C GLY A 95 8.54 -8.47 3.88
N ALA A 96 8.86 -7.46 3.07
CA ALA A 96 10.21 -6.91 3.01
C ALA A 96 10.60 -6.26 4.35
N TRP A 97 11.88 -6.32 4.67
CA TRP A 97 12.46 -5.51 5.73
C TRP A 97 12.47 -4.04 5.31
N VAL A 98 11.92 -3.19 6.14
CA VAL A 98 11.90 -1.74 5.96
C VAL A 98 12.55 -1.04 7.15
N GLY A 99 13.24 0.06 6.88
CA GLY A 99 13.91 0.86 7.90
C GLY A 99 12.97 1.85 8.60
N VAL A 100 13.58 2.82 9.28
CA VAL A 100 12.88 3.95 9.93
C VAL A 100 11.98 4.67 8.92
N GLY A 101 10.73 4.94 9.31
CA GLY A 101 9.76 5.57 8.43
C GLY A 101 8.33 5.15 8.72
N TYR A 102 7.39 5.65 7.92
CA TYR A 102 5.99 5.24 7.96
C TYR A 102 5.70 4.29 6.80
N TRP A 103 5.11 3.14 7.12
CA TRP A 103 4.95 2.04 6.20
C TRP A 103 3.58 1.39 6.35
N ARG A 104 3.07 0.84 5.25
CA ARG A 104 1.89 -0.02 5.28
C ARG A 104 2.34 -1.46 5.44
N PHE A 105 1.99 -2.04 6.57
CA PHE A 105 2.23 -3.44 6.88
C PHE A 105 0.96 -4.22 6.60
N GLY A 106 1.11 -5.46 6.19
CA GLY A 106 -0.01 -6.32 5.90
C GLY A 106 0.43 -7.60 5.22
N GLY A 107 -0.54 -8.46 4.99
CA GLY A 107 -0.33 -9.69 4.28
C GLY A 107 -1.64 -10.30 3.83
N ASP A 108 -1.52 -11.14 2.82
CA ASP A 108 -2.63 -11.85 2.21
C ASP A 108 -2.28 -13.33 2.15
N CYS A 109 -3.21 -14.17 2.59
CA CYS A 109 -3.14 -15.62 2.55
C CYS A 109 -3.67 -16.21 1.24
N HIS A 110 -4.10 -15.38 0.27
CA HIS A 110 -4.57 -15.77 -1.06
C HIS A 110 -5.61 -16.92 -1.04
N GLY A 111 -6.66 -16.75 -0.25
CA GLY A 111 -7.74 -17.74 -0.12
C GLY A 111 -7.53 -18.80 0.96
N HIS A 112 -6.36 -18.81 1.62
CA HIS A 112 -6.14 -19.61 2.83
C HIS A 112 -6.51 -18.84 4.09
N ARG A 113 -6.82 -19.56 5.18
CA ARG A 113 -7.23 -18.94 6.45
C ARG A 113 -6.04 -18.24 7.10
N LEU A 114 -6.25 -16.99 7.53
CA LEU A 114 -5.33 -16.25 8.38
C LEU A 114 -5.36 -16.84 9.79
N LEU A 115 -4.20 -17.29 10.28
CA LEU A 115 -4.03 -17.88 11.60
C LEU A 115 -3.39 -16.91 12.59
N GLY A 116 -2.58 -15.98 12.09
CA GLY A 116 -1.88 -14.99 12.91
C GLY A 116 -1.18 -13.95 12.05
N TYR A 117 -0.86 -12.81 12.64
CA TYR A 117 -0.19 -11.72 11.95
C TYR A 117 0.58 -10.82 12.92
N GLY A 118 1.52 -10.03 12.41
CA GLY A 118 2.23 -9.08 13.23
C GLY A 118 3.42 -8.42 12.55
N VAL A 119 4.27 -7.81 13.38
CA VAL A 119 5.48 -7.12 12.96
C VAL A 119 6.69 -7.76 13.61
N GLN A 120 7.68 -8.15 12.81
CA GLN A 120 8.95 -8.64 13.30
C GLN A 120 10.00 -7.55 13.19
N THR A 121 10.81 -7.37 14.24
CA THR A 121 11.85 -6.33 14.32
C THR A 121 13.28 -6.89 14.38
N SER A 122 13.46 -8.20 14.44
CA SER A 122 14.78 -8.85 14.37
C SER A 122 14.84 -9.84 13.21
N PRO A 123 15.86 -9.80 12.34
CA PRO A 123 16.13 -10.86 11.38
C PRO A 123 16.40 -12.19 12.07
#